data_AF-A0A942AL24-F1
#
_entry.id   AF-A0A942AL24-F1
#
_cell.length_a   1.000
_cell.length_b   1.000
_cell.length_c   1.000
_cell.angle_alpha   90.00
_cell.angle_beta   90.00
_cell.angle_gamma   90.00
#
_symmetry.space_group_name_H-M   'P 1'
#
loop_
_entity.id
_entity.type
_entity.pdbx_description
1 polymer ?
#
loop_
_entity_poly.entity_id
_entity_poly.type
_entity_poly.pdbx_seq_one_letter_code
_entity_poly.pdbx_strand_id
1 'polypeptide(L)'
;MKIKEYLKKILYKILDFQPFLYRPPIDIFKHKFEIHKADVDIWPSFPHMHSIEDGLVLDIYTGKVYRKITRDCIGDAKEKNMKKLWNDTKFFSIVFEMRKNKPINVKELSKIPIEWLNEESLKMVKKYDECC
;
A
#
# COMPACT_ATOMS: atom_id res chain seq x y z
N MET A 1 -23.26 -19.33 -8.11
CA MET A 1 -22.48 -18.11 -7.82
C MET A 1 -21.52 -18.24 -6.62
N LYS A 2 -21.92 -18.88 -5.49
CA LYS A 2 -21.13 -18.92 -4.24
C LYS A 2 -19.84 -19.78 -4.25
N ILE A 3 -19.81 -20.89 -5.01
CA ILE A 3 -18.65 -21.82 -5.01
C ILE A 3 -17.40 -21.20 -5.67
N LYS A 4 -17.57 -20.47 -6.78
CA LYS A 4 -16.46 -19.80 -7.48
C LYS A 4 -15.80 -18.74 -6.60
N GLU A 5 -16.59 -17.94 -5.87
CA GLU A 5 -16.05 -16.94 -4.92
C GLU A 5 -15.34 -17.58 -3.73
N TYR A 6 -15.85 -18.71 -3.23
CA TYR A 6 -15.23 -19.45 -2.13
C TYR A 6 -13.87 -20.05 -2.54
N LEU A 7 -13.80 -20.68 -3.71
CA LEU A 7 -12.54 -21.19 -4.27
C LEU A 7 -11.55 -20.06 -4.54
N LYS A 8 -12.04 -18.91 -5.03
CA LYS A 8 -11.24 -17.69 -5.18
C LYS A 8 -10.64 -17.29 -3.83
N LYS A 9 -11.45 -17.17 -2.76
CA LYS A 9 -10.94 -16.85 -1.40
C LYS A 9 -9.85 -17.81 -0.92
N ILE A 10 -10.02 -19.12 -1.11
CA ILE A 10 -9.00 -20.12 -0.72
C ILE A 10 -7.71 -19.94 -1.52
N LEU A 11 -7.81 -19.82 -2.85
CA LEU A 11 -6.66 -19.62 -3.73
C LEU A 11 -5.89 -18.34 -3.37
N TYR A 12 -6.58 -17.22 -3.17
CA TYR A 12 -5.95 -15.98 -2.75
C TYR A 12 -5.29 -16.10 -1.39
N LYS A 13 -5.89 -16.80 -0.42
CA LYS A 13 -5.30 -17.01 0.90
C LYS A 13 -3.98 -17.81 0.84
N ILE A 14 -3.88 -18.74 -0.11
CA ILE A 14 -2.64 -19.52 -0.35
C ILE A 14 -1.59 -18.67 -1.06
N LEU A 15 -1.99 -17.87 -2.06
CA LEU A 15 -1.09 -16.96 -2.78
C LEU A 15 -0.59 -15.80 -1.91
N ASP A 16 -1.37 -15.39 -0.90
CA ASP A 16 -1.04 -14.32 0.04
C ASP A 16 -0.04 -14.69 1.12
N PHE A 17 0.44 -15.94 1.14
CA PHE A 17 1.51 -16.35 2.05
C PHE A 17 2.85 -15.81 1.55
N GLN A 18 2.96 -14.49 1.46
CA GLN A 18 4.16 -13.76 1.11
C GLN A 18 4.88 -13.36 2.40
N PRO A 19 6.22 -13.45 2.45
CA PRO A 19 6.96 -12.91 3.58
C PRO A 19 6.71 -11.40 3.71
N PHE A 20 6.21 -10.97 4.87
CA PHE A 20 6.04 -9.55 5.17
C PHE A 20 7.41 -8.89 5.32
N LEU A 21 7.50 -7.64 4.86
CA LEU A 21 8.72 -6.83 4.94
C LEU A 21 8.64 -5.82 6.08
N TYR A 22 7.48 -5.19 6.27
CA TYR A 22 7.28 -4.22 7.34
C TYR A 22 5.81 -4.02 7.71
N ARG A 23 5.59 -3.75 9.01
CA ARG A 23 4.30 -3.42 9.60
C ARG A 23 4.45 -2.13 10.41
N PRO A 24 3.93 -1.00 9.91
CA PRO A 24 3.91 0.25 10.66
C PRO A 24 3.18 0.07 12.01
N PRO A 25 3.65 0.70 13.10
CA PRO A 25 3.05 0.58 14.43
C PRO A 25 1.78 1.44 14.57
N ILE A 26 0.96 1.56 13.53
CA ILE A 26 -0.27 2.35 13.50
C ILE A 26 -1.43 1.53 12.94
N ASP A 27 -2.64 1.81 13.42
CA ASP A 27 -3.86 1.26 12.81
C ASP A 27 -4.35 2.22 11.73
N ILE A 28 -4.57 1.68 10.54
CA ILE A 28 -5.12 2.41 9.41
C ILE A 28 -6.49 1.81 9.13
N PHE A 29 -7.53 2.64 9.05
CA PHE A 29 -8.89 2.17 8.84
C PHE A 29 -9.36 1.12 9.88
N LYS A 30 -8.84 1.17 11.12
CA LYS A 30 -9.07 0.20 12.21
C LYS A 30 -8.43 -1.19 11.99
N HIS A 31 -7.53 -1.34 11.03
CA HIS A 31 -6.80 -2.57 10.78
C HIS A 31 -5.29 -2.34 10.85
N LYS A 32 -4.56 -3.42 11.15
CA LYS A 32 -3.12 -3.49 10.96
C LYS A 32 -2.83 -3.79 9.50
N PHE A 33 -1.98 -2.99 8.90
CA PHE A 33 -1.52 -3.14 7.52
C PHE A 33 -0.03 -3.48 7.48
N GLU A 34 0.36 -4.26 6.49
CA GLU A 34 1.75 -4.63 6.24
C GLU A 34 2.08 -4.55 4.75
N ILE A 35 3.36 -4.35 4.45
CA ILE A 35 3.89 -4.39 3.09
C ILE A 35 4.58 -5.74 2.88
N HIS A 36 4.28 -6.39 1.76
CA HIS A 36 4.83 -7.69 1.41
C HIS A 36 6.09 -7.55 0.55
N LYS A 37 7.05 -8.47 0.70
CA LYS A 37 8.36 -8.41 0.02
C LYS A 37 8.27 -8.61 -1.49
N ALA A 38 7.33 -9.46 -1.94
CA ALA A 38 7.09 -9.77 -3.34
C ALA A 38 5.61 -9.50 -3.66
N ASP A 39 5.26 -8.22 -3.71
CA ASP A 39 3.92 -7.80 -4.12
C ASP A 39 3.82 -7.97 -5.65
N VAL A 40 3.44 -9.18 -6.09
CA VAL A 40 3.24 -9.48 -7.52
C VAL A 40 1.99 -8.78 -8.07
N ASP A 41 1.09 -8.33 -7.20
CA ASP A 41 -0.08 -7.55 -7.57
C ASP A 41 0.29 -6.06 -7.58
N ILE A 42 0.00 -5.38 -8.70
CA ILE A 42 0.24 -3.94 -8.84
C ILE A 42 -1.00 -3.09 -8.50
N TRP A 43 -2.13 -3.74 -8.21
CA TRP A 43 -3.40 -3.09 -7.93
C TRP A 43 -3.64 -3.00 -6.41
N PRO A 44 -4.22 -1.90 -5.89
CA PRO A 44 -4.66 -0.67 -6.56
C PRO A 44 -3.52 0.32 -6.84
N SER A 45 -2.36 0.06 -6.27
CA SER A 45 -1.11 0.79 -6.46
C SER A 45 0.07 -0.13 -6.21
N PHE A 46 1.27 0.26 -6.65
CA PHE A 46 2.49 -0.43 -6.24
C PHE A 46 3.53 0.54 -5.65
N PRO A 47 4.11 0.21 -4.49
CA PRO A 47 3.58 -0.80 -3.56
C PRO A 47 2.17 -0.43 -3.06
N HIS A 48 1.48 -1.40 -2.46
CA HIS A 48 0.31 -1.18 -1.62
C HIS A 48 0.53 -1.92 -0.29
N MET A 49 -0.42 -1.80 0.64
CA MET A 49 -0.37 -2.56 1.89
C MET A 49 -1.56 -3.48 2.01
N HIS A 50 -1.34 -4.65 2.60
CA HIS A 50 -2.38 -5.66 2.88
C HIS A 50 -2.77 -5.61 4.35
N SER A 51 -4.05 -5.70 4.67
CA SER A 51 -4.49 -5.93 6.04
C SER A 51 -4.18 -7.36 6.45
N ILE A 52 -3.76 -7.57 7.69
CA ILE A 52 -3.40 -8.91 8.19
C ILE A 52 -4.59 -9.88 8.20
N GLU A 53 -5.78 -9.40 8.59
CA GLU A 53 -6.89 -10.29 8.98
C GLU A 53 -8.06 -10.26 7.99
N ASP A 54 -8.30 -9.12 7.33
CA ASP A 54 -9.59 -8.85 6.67
C ASP A 54 -9.56 -8.84 5.14
N GLY A 55 -8.42 -9.19 4.53
CA GLY A 55 -8.28 -9.25 3.07
C GLY A 55 -8.52 -7.90 2.38
N LEU A 56 -8.09 -6.82 3.02
CA LEU A 56 -8.15 -5.45 2.51
C LEU A 56 -6.81 -5.04 1.93
N VAL A 57 -6.85 -4.13 0.95
CA VAL A 57 -5.68 -3.47 0.39
C VAL A 57 -5.81 -1.95 0.50
N LEU A 58 -4.75 -1.30 0.95
CA LEU A 58 -4.64 0.14 1.09
C LEU A 58 -3.83 0.69 -0.08
N ASP A 59 -4.44 1.57 -0.87
CA ASP A 59 -3.73 2.45 -1.78
C ASP A 59 -3.01 3.53 -0.96
N ILE A 60 -1.71 3.36 -0.80
CA ILE A 60 -0.89 4.24 0.05
C ILE A 60 -0.80 5.68 -0.48
N TYR A 61 -1.11 5.90 -1.76
CA TYR A 61 -1.03 7.21 -2.41
C TYR A 61 -2.32 8.00 -2.26
N THR A 62 -3.46 7.33 -2.20
CA THR A 62 -4.78 7.98 -2.14
C THR A 62 -5.50 7.78 -0.81
N GLY A 63 -5.01 6.87 0.03
CA GLY A 63 -5.66 6.48 1.29
C GLY A 63 -6.89 5.59 1.08
N LYS A 64 -7.26 5.27 -0.16
CA LYS A 64 -8.42 4.40 -0.45
C LYS A 64 -8.17 2.97 0.02
N VAL A 65 -9.18 2.38 0.65
CA VAL A 65 -9.17 1.00 1.12
C VAL A 65 -10.14 0.18 0.29
N TYR A 66 -9.66 -0.95 -0.21
CA TYR A 66 -10.45 -1.84 -1.06
C TYR A 66 -10.49 -3.26 -0.52
N ARG A 67 -11.54 -4.00 -0.89
CA ARG A 67 -11.55 -5.46 -0.73
C ARG A 67 -10.66 -6.09 -1.79
N LYS A 68 -9.70 -6.94 -1.41
CA LYS A 68 -8.77 -7.58 -2.35
C LYS A 68 -9.47 -8.41 -3.43
N ILE A 69 -10.51 -9.16 -3.06
CA ILE A 69 -11.17 -10.12 -3.95
C ILE A 69 -12.16 -9.47 -4.92
N THR A 70 -12.98 -8.56 -4.42
CA THR A 70 -14.05 -7.91 -5.21
C THR A 70 -13.60 -6.59 -5.84
N ARG A 71 -12.50 -6.02 -5.32
CA ARG A 71 -11.95 -4.72 -5.71
C ARG A 71 -12.84 -3.52 -5.38
N ASP A 72 -13.88 -3.72 -4.58
CA ASP A 72 -14.75 -2.63 -4.14
C ASP A 72 -14.00 -1.69 -3.19
N CYS A 73 -14.07 -0.38 -3.46
CA CYS A 73 -13.64 0.65 -2.53
C CYS A 73 -14.62 0.69 -1.35
N ILE A 74 -14.14 0.49 -0.13
CA ILE A 74 -14.98 0.45 1.07
C ILE A 74 -14.82 1.67 1.97
N GLY A 75 -13.92 2.58 1.60
CA GLY A 75 -13.75 3.87 2.27
C GLY A 75 -12.33 4.39 2.15
N ASP A 76 -12.07 5.46 2.88
CA ASP A 76 -10.78 6.13 2.90
C ASP A 76 -10.17 6.07 4.31
N ALA A 77 -8.86 5.89 4.37
CA ALA A 77 -8.06 6.04 5.56
C ALA A 77 -8.10 7.49 6.07
N LYS A 78 -8.05 7.67 7.38
CA LYS A 78 -7.97 9.02 7.97
C LYS A 78 -6.66 9.69 7.55
N GLU A 79 -6.75 10.95 7.13
CA GLU A 79 -5.59 11.76 6.72
C GLU A 79 -4.46 11.75 7.75
N LYS A 80 -4.80 11.86 9.05
CA LYS A 80 -3.83 11.80 10.15
C LYS A 80 -3.00 10.50 10.18
N ASN A 81 -3.58 9.39 9.71
CA ASN A 81 -2.88 8.10 9.66
C ASN A 81 -1.98 8.05 8.43
N MET A 82 -2.42 8.59 7.29
CA MET A 82 -1.60 8.71 6.09
C MET A 82 -0.39 9.62 6.32
N LYS A 83 -0.56 10.73 7.03
CA LYS A 83 0.55 11.57 7.54
C LYS A 83 1.54 10.77 8.36
N LYS A 84 1.07 10.03 9.37
CA LYS A 84 1.96 9.21 10.20
C LYS A 84 2.70 8.16 9.38
N LEU A 85 2.03 7.54 8.41
CA LEU A 85 2.60 6.53 7.53
C LEU A 85 3.71 7.11 6.64
N TRP A 86 3.45 8.21 5.93
CA TRP A 86 4.40 8.81 5.00
C TRP A 86 5.57 9.53 5.67
N ASN A 87 5.46 9.81 6.97
CA ASN A 87 6.56 10.36 7.77
C ASN A 87 7.28 9.30 8.62
N ASP A 88 6.93 8.01 8.46
CA ASP A 88 7.72 6.90 8.99
C ASP A 88 8.90 6.63 8.03
N THR A 89 10.12 6.90 8.49
CA THR A 89 11.35 6.78 7.68
C THR A 89 11.60 5.36 7.20
N LYS A 90 11.20 4.34 7.97
CA LYS A 90 11.34 2.94 7.57
C LYS A 90 10.31 2.58 6.51
N PHE A 91 9.05 3.00 6.68
CA PHE A 91 8.04 2.84 5.64
C PHE A 91 8.48 3.51 4.34
N PHE A 92 8.92 4.76 4.42
CA PHE A 92 9.35 5.55 3.27
C PHE A 92 10.50 4.89 2.51
N SER A 93 11.55 4.47 3.23
CA SER A 93 12.70 3.80 2.60
C SER A 93 12.31 2.49 1.91
N ILE A 94 11.41 1.71 2.51
CA ILE A 94 10.91 0.47 1.88
C ILE A 94 10.14 0.77 0.60
N VAL A 95 9.19 1.72 0.64
CA VAL A 95 8.43 2.11 -0.55
C VAL A 95 9.36 2.57 -1.66
N PHE A 96 10.38 3.34 -1.30
CA PHE A 96 11.39 3.84 -2.23
C PHE A 96 12.21 2.70 -2.87
N GLU A 97 12.71 1.74 -2.10
CA GLU A 97 13.49 0.61 -2.64
C GLU A 97 12.65 -0.31 -3.53
N MET A 98 11.40 -0.62 -3.14
CA MET A 98 10.47 -1.39 -3.99
C MET A 98 10.23 -0.67 -5.32
N ARG A 99 10.18 0.66 -5.27
CA ARG A 99 10.03 1.53 -6.43
C ARG A 99 11.29 1.66 -7.31
N LYS A 100 12.47 1.17 -6.93
CA LYS A 100 13.60 1.14 -7.90
C LYS A 100 13.48 -0.02 -8.88
N ASN A 101 12.87 -1.12 -8.46
CA ASN A 101 12.75 -2.35 -9.23
C ASN A 101 11.32 -2.51 -9.81
N LYS A 102 10.70 -1.40 -10.21
CA LYS A 102 9.27 -1.32 -10.56
C LYS A 102 8.87 -2.22 -11.72
N PRO A 103 7.64 -2.79 -11.67
CA PRO A 103 6.89 -3.14 -12.88
C PRO A 103 6.56 -1.89 -13.71
N ILE A 104 6.42 -2.01 -15.03
CA ILE A 104 6.01 -0.91 -15.92
C ILE A 104 4.62 -0.36 -15.45
N ASN A 105 4.43 0.97 -15.48
CA ASN A 105 3.18 1.71 -15.16
C ASN A 105 2.72 1.79 -13.68
N VAL A 106 3.61 2.24 -12.79
CA VAL A 106 3.26 2.56 -11.40
C VAL A 106 2.93 4.03 -11.18
N LYS A 107 2.00 4.30 -10.25
CA LYS A 107 1.64 5.67 -9.84
C LYS A 107 2.89 6.47 -9.44
N GLU A 108 3.00 7.71 -9.91
CA GLU A 108 4.08 8.64 -9.55
C GLU A 108 4.03 9.00 -8.06
N LEU A 109 5.19 9.35 -7.45
CA LEU A 109 5.20 9.83 -6.06
C LEU A 109 4.56 11.21 -5.95
N SER A 110 4.61 12.01 -7.03
CA SER A 110 3.88 13.27 -7.21
C SER A 110 2.37 13.19 -6.90
N LYS A 111 1.77 11.99 -6.92
CA LYS A 111 0.36 11.77 -6.59
C LYS A 111 0.09 11.72 -5.08
N ILE A 112 1.13 11.70 -4.23
CA ILE A 112 0.97 11.80 -2.78
C ILE A 112 0.50 13.22 -2.45
N PRO A 113 -0.58 13.40 -1.68
CA PRO A 113 -0.99 14.70 -1.20
C PRO A 113 0.12 15.38 -0.38
N ILE A 114 0.47 16.61 -0.75
CA ILE A 114 1.61 17.35 -0.18
C ILE A 114 1.42 17.55 1.33
N GLU A 115 0.18 17.73 1.77
CA GLU A 115 -0.19 17.86 3.18
C GLU A 115 0.12 16.61 4.03
N TRP A 116 0.43 15.47 3.40
CA TRP A 116 0.85 14.24 4.09
C TRP A 116 2.35 14.20 4.39
N LEU A 117 3.13 15.05 3.74
CA LEU A 117 4.59 15.04 3.78
C LEU A 117 5.11 16.17 4.66
N ASN A 118 6.03 15.84 5.58
CA ASN A 118 6.87 16.87 6.20
C ASN A 118 7.92 17.38 5.18
N GLU A 119 8.68 18.40 5.55
CA GLU A 119 9.70 18.99 4.67
C GLU A 119 10.74 17.99 4.17
N GLU A 120 11.14 17.03 5.02
CA GLU A 120 12.14 16.02 4.70
C GLU A 120 11.60 15.03 3.67
N SER A 121 10.42 14.45 3.91
CA SER A 121 9.74 13.54 3.00
C SER A 121 9.41 14.21 1.67
N LEU A 122 9.03 15.49 1.67
CA LEU A 122 8.77 16.26 0.45
C LEU A 122 10.03 16.44 -0.41
N LYS A 123 11.18 16.75 0.20
CA LYS A 123 12.47 16.85 -0.51
C LYS A 123 12.85 15.51 -1.14
N MET A 124 12.63 14.41 -0.42
CA MET A 124 12.93 13.07 -0.92
C MET A 124 12.02 12.66 -2.10
N VAL A 125 10.72 12.96 -2.04
CA VAL A 125 9.78 12.69 -3.14
C VAL A 125 10.19 13.44 -4.41
N LYS A 126 10.49 14.74 -4.32
CA LYS A 126 10.89 15.56 -5.47
C LYS A 126 12.15 15.03 -6.14
N LYS A 127 13.19 14.73 -5.33
CA LYS A 127 14.46 14.18 -5.84
C LYS A 127 14.26 12.88 -6.62
N TYR A 128 13.29 12.06 -6.21
CA TYR A 128 13.01 10.78 -6.88
C TYR A 128 12.36 10.96 -8.24
N ASP A 129 11.30 11.77 -8.33
CA ASP A 129 10.58 12.00 -9.59
C ASP A 129 11.46 12.74 -10.63
N GLU A 130 12.51 13.46 -10.20
CA GLU A 130 13.50 14.07 -11.10
C GLU A 130 14.53 13.06 -11.66
N CYS A 131 14.70 11.90 -11.02
CA CYS A 131 15.74 10.91 -11.33
C CYS A 131 15.21 9.66 -12.08
N CYS A 132 13.90 9.55 -12.29
CA CYS A 132 13.21 8.41 -12.91
C CYS A 132 12.29 8.89 -14.01
#